data_AF-A0A843WPU6-F1
#
_entry.id   AF-A0A843WPU6-F1
#
_cell.length_a   1.000
_cell.length_b   1.000
_cell.length_c   1.000
_cell.angle_alpha   90.00
_cell.angle_beta   90.00
_cell.angle_gamma   90.00
#
_symmetry.space_group_name_H-M   'P 1'
#
loop_
_entity.id
_entity.type
_entity.pdbx_description
1 polymer ?
#
loop_
_entity_poly.entity_id
_entity_poly.type
_entity_poly.pdbx_seq_one_letter_code
_entity_poly.pdbx_strand_id
1 'polypeptide(L)'
;MSEWKISEPKEERKRGQKEEADEKKRKEEAKKRKEEEEKKKRKEEEEKKKQEEKQKRKEEAKKRKEEEEEKKKKRKEEEEKKEAEKKRKEAEEAEKKKRDEEEQKRKEAEEAEKKKRDEEDQKRKEEEQKREEEEKKRKEAKEAKKKRKEEAEAEEEKKRRRRQRRERQKRKRHHISPSSLSRRVSARTRKRRQLEIYTPEDYRYYKAPKVDILRRYMKGRDIDTANWSLRYPDPYPQQGSGDYCAIFTCKYMECLARRYTQGFPFSQDDMPSV
;
A
#
# COMPACT_ATOMS: atom_id res chain seq x y z
N MET A 1 -74.88 -41.55 143.51
CA MET A 1 -74.31 -40.38 144.19
C MET A 1 -72.87 -40.21 143.74
N SER A 2 -72.58 -39.00 143.27
CA SER A 2 -71.30 -38.27 143.20
C SER A 2 -70.30 -38.67 144.30
N GLU A 3 -68.99 -38.53 144.21
CA GLU A 3 -67.99 -37.89 143.34
C GLU A 3 -66.64 -38.54 143.73
N TRP A 4 -65.56 -38.44 142.96
CA TRP A 4 -64.37 -37.66 143.35
C TRP A 4 -63.47 -37.45 142.12
N LYS A 5 -63.03 -36.21 141.94
CA LYS A 5 -62.13 -35.67 140.91
C LYS A 5 -60.68 -35.71 141.40
N ILE A 6 -59.73 -35.92 140.50
CA ILE A 6 -58.35 -35.43 140.63
C ILE A 6 -57.99 -34.72 139.31
N SER A 7 -57.48 -33.50 139.46
CA SER A 7 -57.12 -32.55 138.41
C SER A 7 -55.63 -32.24 138.47
N GLU A 8 -54.93 -32.25 137.33
CA GLU A 8 -53.53 -31.85 137.18
C GLU A 8 -53.30 -31.11 135.82
N PRO A 9 -52.22 -30.33 135.62
CA PRO A 9 -52.34 -28.87 135.48
C PRO A 9 -52.08 -28.29 134.06
N LYS A 10 -52.61 -27.07 133.85
CA LYS A 10 -52.78 -26.33 132.58
C LYS A 10 -51.58 -25.47 132.12
N GLU A 11 -50.38 -25.63 132.65
CA GLU A 11 -49.31 -24.61 132.49
C GLU A 11 -48.36 -24.80 131.29
N GLU A 12 -48.22 -26.01 130.72
CA GLU A 12 -47.31 -26.22 129.57
C GLU A 12 -47.85 -25.76 128.22
N ARG A 13 -49.17 -25.58 128.08
CA ARG A 13 -49.81 -25.16 126.80
C ARG A 13 -49.64 -23.68 126.45
N LYS A 14 -49.25 -22.81 127.39
CA LYS A 14 -49.10 -21.35 127.14
C LYS A 14 -47.70 -20.92 126.69
N ARG A 15 -46.64 -21.71 126.95
CA ARG A 15 -45.28 -21.42 126.45
C ARG A 15 -45.11 -21.84 124.99
N GLY A 16 -45.62 -23.00 124.59
CA GLY A 16 -45.54 -23.48 123.20
C GLY A 16 -46.25 -22.57 122.18
N GLN A 17 -47.38 -21.94 122.55
CA GLN A 17 -48.10 -21.04 121.64
C GLN A 17 -47.40 -19.68 121.42
N LYS A 18 -46.48 -19.27 122.31
CA LYS A 18 -45.79 -17.97 122.20
C LYS A 18 -44.50 -18.09 121.37
N GLU A 19 -43.78 -19.20 121.48
CA GLU A 19 -42.60 -19.48 120.64
C GLU A 19 -43.00 -19.78 119.18
N GLU A 20 -44.10 -20.50 118.95
CA GLU A 20 -44.57 -20.77 117.59
C GLU A 20 -45.00 -19.50 116.85
N ALA A 21 -45.56 -18.51 117.56
CA ALA A 21 -45.95 -17.21 117.00
C ALA A 21 -44.74 -16.31 116.67
N ASP A 22 -43.70 -16.32 117.51
CA ASP A 22 -42.45 -15.57 117.26
C ASP A 22 -41.63 -16.19 116.12
N GLU A 23 -41.60 -17.53 116.02
CA GLU A 23 -40.94 -18.22 114.91
C GLU A 23 -41.66 -17.99 113.58
N LYS A 24 -43.00 -17.90 113.58
CA LYS A 24 -43.80 -17.57 112.39
C LYS A 24 -43.55 -16.14 111.92
N LYS A 25 -43.45 -15.17 112.84
CA LYS A 25 -43.11 -13.77 112.52
C LYS A 25 -41.71 -13.63 111.96
N ARG A 26 -40.72 -14.33 112.53
CA ARG A 26 -39.35 -14.35 111.99
C ARG A 26 -39.27 -14.99 110.60
N LYS A 27 -40.03 -16.06 110.34
CA LYS A 27 -40.12 -16.67 109.00
C LYS A 27 -40.81 -15.76 107.99
N GLU A 28 -41.85 -15.02 108.38
CA GLU A 28 -42.53 -14.04 107.51
C GLU A 28 -41.64 -12.82 107.20
N GLU A 29 -40.93 -12.28 108.20
CA GLU A 29 -40.02 -11.16 108.01
C GLU A 29 -38.80 -11.55 107.16
N ALA A 30 -38.25 -12.74 107.37
CA ALA A 30 -37.18 -13.28 106.54
C ALA A 30 -37.63 -13.53 105.09
N LYS A 31 -38.90 -13.91 104.89
CA LYS A 31 -39.48 -14.09 103.54
C LYS A 31 -39.67 -12.74 102.83
N LYS A 32 -40.13 -11.71 103.54
CA LYS A 32 -40.26 -10.35 102.98
C LYS A 32 -38.92 -9.74 102.59
N ARG A 33 -37.87 -9.89 103.42
CA ARG A 33 -36.52 -9.40 103.08
C ARG A 33 -35.94 -10.10 101.84
N LYS A 34 -36.15 -11.42 101.70
CA LYS A 34 -35.74 -12.16 100.50
C LYS A 34 -36.50 -11.70 99.25
N GLU A 35 -37.80 -11.46 99.36
CA GLU A 35 -38.62 -10.99 98.23
C GLU A 35 -38.27 -9.54 97.81
N GLU A 36 -37.92 -8.67 98.76
CA GLU A 36 -37.44 -7.32 98.48
C GLU A 36 -36.05 -7.30 97.82
N GLU A 37 -35.13 -8.14 98.31
CA GLU A 37 -33.80 -8.29 97.72
C GLU A 37 -33.87 -8.89 96.31
N GLU A 38 -34.78 -9.83 96.07
CA GLU A 38 -35.02 -10.41 94.75
C GLU A 38 -35.64 -9.40 93.77
N LYS A 39 -36.61 -8.57 94.22
CA LYS A 39 -37.16 -7.48 93.41
C LYS A 39 -36.11 -6.42 93.07
N LYS A 40 -35.18 -6.13 93.98
CA LYS A 40 -34.08 -5.18 93.73
C LYS A 40 -33.09 -5.73 92.70
N LYS A 41 -32.72 -7.02 92.80
CA LYS A 41 -31.87 -7.70 91.81
C LYS A 41 -32.50 -7.75 90.41
N ARG A 42 -33.81 -8.04 90.33
CA ARG A 42 -34.53 -8.02 89.04
C ARG A 42 -34.57 -6.64 88.39
N LYS A 43 -34.74 -5.57 89.19
CA LYS A 43 -34.71 -4.18 88.68
C LYS A 43 -33.31 -3.78 88.20
N GLU A 44 -32.25 -4.11 88.95
CA GLU A 44 -30.86 -3.85 88.52
C GLU A 44 -30.48 -4.65 87.26
N GLU A 45 -30.94 -5.89 87.13
CA GLU A 45 -30.70 -6.70 85.93
C GLU A 45 -31.46 -6.17 84.70
N GLU A 46 -32.70 -5.70 84.87
CA GLU A 46 -33.48 -5.07 83.80
C GLU A 46 -32.88 -3.73 83.36
N GLU A 47 -32.35 -2.93 84.31
CA GLU A 47 -31.68 -1.66 83.99
C GLU A 47 -30.34 -1.87 83.27
N LYS A 48 -29.57 -2.89 83.67
CA LYS A 48 -28.35 -3.31 82.94
C LYS A 48 -28.68 -3.75 81.51
N LYS A 49 -29.72 -4.57 81.32
CA LYS A 49 -30.16 -4.98 79.98
C LYS A 49 -30.57 -3.80 79.10
N LYS A 50 -31.28 -2.81 79.66
CA LYS A 50 -31.64 -1.57 78.94
C LYS A 50 -30.41 -0.71 78.59
N GLN A 51 -29.42 -0.63 79.47
CA GLN A 51 -28.18 0.09 79.18
C GLN A 51 -27.33 -0.60 78.10
N GLU A 52 -27.19 -1.92 78.15
CA GLU A 52 -26.48 -2.70 77.11
C GLU A 52 -27.18 -2.61 75.75
N GLU A 53 -28.52 -2.69 75.70
CA GLU A 53 -29.27 -2.54 74.45
C GLU A 53 -29.11 -1.13 73.87
N LYS A 54 -29.13 -0.10 74.71
CA LYS A 54 -28.94 1.29 74.30
C LYS A 54 -27.51 1.56 73.82
N GLN A 55 -26.51 0.88 74.39
CA GLN A 55 -25.12 0.94 73.89
C GLN A 55 -24.98 0.24 72.54
N LYS A 56 -25.55 -0.96 72.38
CA LYS A 56 -25.53 -1.69 71.09
C LYS A 56 -26.18 -0.90 69.96
N ARG A 57 -27.34 -0.26 70.21
CA ARG A 57 -28.00 0.60 69.21
C ARG A 57 -27.16 1.83 68.82
N LYS A 58 -26.41 2.41 69.77
CA LYS A 58 -25.51 3.55 69.48
C LYS A 58 -24.29 3.13 68.67
N GLU A 59 -23.69 1.97 68.98
CA GLU A 59 -22.57 1.43 68.21
C GLU A 59 -22.99 1.02 66.79
N GLU A 60 -24.15 0.41 66.63
CA GLU A 60 -24.68 0.06 65.30
C GLU A 60 -24.99 1.32 64.46
N ALA A 61 -25.59 2.34 65.07
CA ALA A 61 -25.84 3.61 64.39
C ALA A 61 -24.53 4.34 64.01
N LYS A 62 -23.47 4.22 64.82
CA LYS A 62 -22.15 4.79 64.50
C LYS A 62 -21.47 4.04 63.35
N LYS A 63 -21.49 2.71 63.37
CA LYS A 63 -20.95 1.88 62.27
C LYS A 63 -21.65 2.14 60.94
N ARG A 64 -22.98 2.28 60.93
CA ARG A 64 -23.73 2.61 59.70
C ARG A 64 -23.35 3.98 59.13
N LYS A 65 -23.11 4.99 59.98
CA LYS A 65 -22.67 6.32 59.53
C LYS A 65 -21.26 6.28 58.96
N GLU A 66 -20.33 5.58 59.62
CA GLU A 66 -18.96 5.42 59.12
C GLU A 66 -18.92 4.67 57.78
N GLU A 67 -19.73 3.60 57.62
CA GLU A 67 -19.80 2.84 56.37
C GLU A 67 -20.43 3.64 55.20
N GLU A 68 -21.43 4.48 55.50
CA GLU A 68 -22.05 5.37 54.51
C GLU A 68 -21.08 6.49 54.07
N GLU A 69 -20.31 7.05 55.01
CA GLU A 69 -19.30 8.07 54.71
C GLU A 69 -18.14 7.49 53.89
N GLU A 70 -17.69 6.27 54.20
CA GLU A 70 -16.67 5.56 53.43
C GLU A 70 -17.15 5.22 52.01
N LYS A 71 -18.40 4.77 51.85
CA LYS A 71 -19.02 4.55 50.52
C LYS A 71 -19.11 5.85 49.72
N LYS A 72 -19.46 6.96 50.35
CA LYS A 72 -19.55 8.28 49.70
C LYS A 72 -18.17 8.78 49.26
N LYS A 73 -17.13 8.53 50.07
CA LYS A 73 -15.74 8.87 49.73
C LYS A 73 -15.21 8.03 48.56
N LYS A 74 -15.47 6.71 48.55
CA LYS A 74 -15.11 5.82 47.44
C LYS A 74 -15.76 6.21 46.12
N ARG A 75 -17.05 6.59 46.14
CA ARG A 75 -17.76 7.06 44.93
C ARG A 75 -17.16 8.35 44.36
N LYS A 76 -16.82 9.32 45.21
CA LYS A 76 -16.18 10.57 44.78
C LYS A 76 -14.78 10.32 44.19
N GLU A 77 -13.99 9.46 44.81
CA GLU A 77 -12.65 9.12 44.31
C GLU A 77 -12.72 8.36 42.96
N GLU A 78 -13.72 7.49 42.78
CA GLU A 78 -13.95 6.79 41.51
C GLU A 78 -14.41 7.74 40.40
N GLU A 79 -15.26 8.72 40.73
CA GLU A 79 -15.75 9.74 39.80
C GLU A 79 -14.62 10.69 39.36
N GLU A 80 -13.76 11.15 40.29
CA GLU A 80 -12.57 11.94 39.96
C GLU A 80 -11.57 11.18 39.08
N LYS A 81 -11.35 9.87 39.35
CA LYS A 81 -10.51 9.03 38.49
C LYS A 81 -11.06 8.90 37.08
N LYS A 82 -12.38 8.73 36.93
CA LYS A 82 -13.05 8.66 35.62
C LYS A 82 -12.97 9.99 34.86
N GLU A 83 -13.14 11.12 35.54
CA GLU A 83 -13.02 12.43 34.91
C GLU A 83 -11.58 12.73 34.47
N ALA A 84 -10.59 12.40 35.30
CA ALA A 84 -9.18 12.54 34.96
C ALA A 84 -8.77 11.65 33.78
N GLU A 85 -9.26 10.41 33.71
CA GLU A 85 -9.00 9.50 32.59
C GLU A 85 -9.62 10.02 31.29
N LYS A 86 -10.85 10.57 31.36
CA LYS A 86 -11.51 11.15 30.18
C LYS A 86 -10.75 12.38 29.65
N LYS A 87 -10.32 13.29 30.53
CA LYS A 87 -9.49 14.45 30.15
C LYS A 87 -8.15 14.02 29.54
N ARG A 88 -7.54 12.95 30.05
CA ARG A 88 -6.29 12.40 29.49
C ARG A 88 -6.50 11.84 28.08
N LYS A 89 -7.59 11.09 27.86
CA LYS A 89 -7.94 10.55 26.54
C LYS A 89 -8.23 11.65 25.52
N GLU A 90 -8.98 12.69 25.90
CA GLU A 90 -9.22 13.85 25.02
C GLU A 90 -7.93 14.60 24.67
N ALA A 91 -7.02 14.77 25.64
CA ALA A 91 -5.72 15.41 25.38
C ALA A 91 -4.83 14.58 24.43
N GLU A 92 -4.81 13.25 24.60
CA GLU A 92 -4.05 12.34 23.75
C GLU A 92 -4.62 12.29 22.31
N GLU A 93 -5.94 12.29 22.17
CA GLU A 93 -6.59 12.33 20.86
C GLU A 93 -6.35 13.68 20.14
N ALA A 94 -6.39 14.79 20.87
CA ALA A 94 -6.07 16.11 20.33
C ALA A 94 -4.60 16.24 19.91
N GLU A 95 -3.66 15.65 20.68
CA GLU A 95 -2.24 15.61 20.32
C GLU A 95 -2.01 14.75 19.07
N LYS A 96 -2.62 13.56 19.02
CA LYS A 96 -2.53 12.67 17.86
C LYS A 96 -3.07 13.34 16.60
N LYS A 97 -4.22 14.01 16.68
CA LYS A 97 -4.79 14.74 15.54
C LYS A 97 -3.87 15.86 15.04
N LYS A 98 -3.21 16.62 15.93
CA LYS A 98 -2.24 17.65 15.54
C LYS A 98 -1.02 17.03 14.84
N ARG A 99 -0.54 15.89 15.33
CA ARG A 99 0.59 15.18 14.74
C ARG A 99 0.26 14.64 13.34
N ASP A 100 -0.93 14.08 13.17
CA ASP A 100 -1.40 13.56 11.88
C ASP A 100 -1.58 14.69 10.85
N GLU A 101 -2.13 15.85 11.26
CA GLU A 101 -2.24 17.04 10.40
C GLU A 101 -0.87 17.64 10.02
N GLU A 102 0.11 17.64 10.93
CA GLU A 102 1.47 18.09 10.62
C GLU A 102 2.19 17.13 9.66
N GLU A 103 2.02 15.83 9.85
CA GLU A 103 2.59 14.81 8.96
C GLU A 103 1.99 14.87 7.55
N GLN A 104 0.68 15.11 7.43
CA GLN A 104 0.04 15.34 6.12
C GLN A 104 0.61 16.56 5.42
N LYS A 105 0.75 17.70 6.12
CA LYS A 105 1.35 18.92 5.53
C LYS A 105 2.78 18.70 5.06
N ARG A 106 3.57 17.90 5.79
CA ARG A 106 4.94 17.55 5.39
C ARG A 106 4.95 16.69 4.12
N LYS A 107 4.08 15.68 4.04
CA LYS A 107 3.95 14.82 2.85
C LYS A 107 3.52 15.60 1.61
N GLU A 108 2.53 16.49 1.75
CA GLU A 108 2.09 17.35 0.65
C GLU A 108 3.19 18.32 0.18
N ALA A 109 3.96 18.90 1.11
CA ALA A 109 5.08 19.76 0.77
C ALA A 109 6.21 19.00 0.03
N GLU A 110 6.54 17.80 0.48
CA GLU A 110 7.56 16.95 -0.15
C GLU A 110 7.11 16.48 -1.55
N GLU A 111 5.84 16.12 -1.73
CA GLU A 111 5.30 15.74 -3.03
C GLU A 111 5.29 16.92 -4.01
N ALA A 112 4.93 18.13 -3.53
CA ALA A 112 4.98 19.34 -4.33
C ALA A 112 6.41 19.72 -4.75
N GLU A 113 7.41 19.54 -3.87
CA GLU A 113 8.81 19.77 -4.19
C GLU A 113 9.33 18.74 -5.22
N LYS A 114 8.99 17.46 -5.02
CA LYS A 114 9.35 16.39 -5.96
C LYS A 114 8.77 16.64 -7.35
N LYS A 115 7.50 17.05 -7.43
CA LYS A 115 6.84 17.38 -8.71
C LYS A 115 7.52 18.55 -9.44
N LYS A 116 7.92 19.60 -8.71
CA LYS A 116 8.66 20.72 -9.30
C LYS A 116 10.02 20.28 -9.84
N ARG A 117 10.72 19.40 -9.13
CA ARG A 117 12.01 18.86 -9.57
C ARG A 117 11.87 17.98 -10.80
N ASP A 118 10.86 17.12 -10.84
CA ASP A 118 10.58 16.25 -11.99
C ASP A 118 10.21 17.09 -13.24
N GLU A 119 9.42 18.16 -13.08
CA GLU A 119 9.10 19.09 -14.17
C GLU A 119 10.33 19.85 -14.69
N GLU A 120 11.25 20.26 -13.79
CA GLU A 120 12.50 20.90 -14.19
C GLU A 120 13.43 19.94 -14.94
N ASP A 121 13.59 18.72 -14.45
CA ASP A 121 14.40 17.68 -15.10
C ASP A 121 13.82 17.29 -16.47
N GLN A 122 12.50 17.26 -16.62
CA GLN A 122 11.85 17.02 -17.91
C GLN A 122 12.13 18.15 -18.90
N LYS A 123 12.03 19.42 -18.47
CA LYS A 123 12.38 20.57 -19.32
C LYS A 123 13.84 20.55 -19.76
N ARG A 124 14.77 20.20 -18.86
CA ARG A 124 16.20 20.06 -19.19
C ARG A 124 16.43 18.97 -20.24
N LYS A 125 15.79 17.81 -20.10
CA LYS A 125 15.87 16.71 -21.08
C LYS A 125 15.31 17.10 -22.45
N GLU A 126 14.18 17.80 -22.48
CA GLU A 126 13.60 18.28 -23.74
C GLU A 126 14.49 19.33 -24.42
N GLU A 127 15.09 20.24 -23.65
CA GLU A 127 16.03 21.22 -24.20
C GLU A 127 17.31 20.56 -24.74
N GLU A 128 17.85 19.57 -24.02
CA GLU A 128 19.00 18.80 -24.46
C GLU A 128 18.71 18.03 -25.76
N GLN A 129 17.55 17.37 -25.85
CA GLN A 129 17.11 16.68 -27.08
C GLN A 129 16.97 17.64 -28.26
N LYS A 130 16.41 18.84 -28.05
CA LYS A 130 16.31 19.87 -29.10
C LYS A 130 17.69 20.30 -29.59
N ARG A 131 18.66 20.49 -28.69
CA ARG A 131 20.04 20.84 -29.03
C ARG A 131 20.73 19.73 -29.83
N GLU A 132 20.57 18.47 -29.43
CA GLU A 132 21.11 17.32 -30.17
C GLU A 132 20.50 17.19 -31.57
N GLU A 133 19.18 17.38 -31.71
CA GLU A 133 18.50 17.33 -32.99
C GLU A 133 18.96 18.46 -33.92
N GLU A 134 19.12 19.68 -33.39
CA GLU A 134 19.65 20.81 -34.16
C GLU A 134 21.10 20.56 -34.60
N GLU A 135 21.94 19.98 -33.73
CA GLU A 135 23.32 19.64 -34.07
C GLU A 135 23.39 18.56 -35.16
N LYS A 136 22.53 17.54 -35.10
CA LYS A 136 22.41 16.51 -36.16
C LYS A 136 22.02 17.15 -37.50
N LYS A 137 20.99 18.00 -37.52
CA LYS A 137 20.58 18.74 -38.74
C LYS A 137 21.71 19.59 -39.30
N ARG A 138 22.49 20.27 -38.44
CA ARG A 138 23.67 21.05 -38.87
C ARG A 138 24.77 20.17 -39.48
N LYS A 139 25.03 18.99 -38.90
CA LYS A 139 26.02 18.03 -39.44
C LYS A 139 25.58 17.47 -40.78
N GLU A 140 24.32 17.04 -40.91
CA GLU A 140 23.75 16.53 -42.17
C GLU A 140 23.77 17.60 -43.27
N ALA A 141 23.39 18.85 -42.95
CA ALA A 141 23.44 19.95 -43.91
C ALA A 141 24.88 20.23 -44.39
N LYS A 142 25.88 20.17 -43.49
CA LYS A 142 27.29 20.32 -43.85
C LYS A 142 27.77 19.18 -44.74
N GLU A 143 27.40 17.94 -44.44
CA GLU A 143 27.77 16.77 -45.24
C GLU A 143 27.13 16.81 -46.63
N ALA A 144 25.84 17.15 -46.72
CA ALA A 144 25.14 17.32 -47.99
C ALA A 144 25.78 18.43 -48.85
N LYS A 145 26.18 19.55 -48.24
CA LYS A 145 26.89 20.63 -48.95
C LYS A 145 28.27 20.19 -49.44
N LYS A 146 28.98 19.35 -48.68
CA LYS A 146 30.27 18.77 -49.08
C LYS A 146 30.09 17.82 -50.28
N LYS A 147 29.12 16.89 -50.22
CA LYS A 147 28.80 15.96 -51.31
C LYS A 147 28.43 16.70 -52.60
N ARG A 148 27.61 17.75 -52.52
CA ARG A 148 27.25 18.57 -53.69
C ARG A 148 28.44 19.26 -54.33
N LYS A 149 29.40 19.75 -53.53
CA LYS A 149 30.64 20.36 -54.06
C LYS A 149 31.51 19.32 -54.77
N GLU A 150 31.71 18.16 -54.14
CA GLU A 150 32.52 17.07 -54.69
C GLU A 150 31.90 16.51 -55.99
N GLU A 151 30.58 16.38 -56.04
CA GLU A 151 29.86 15.97 -57.25
C GLU A 151 29.99 17.00 -58.38
N ALA A 152 29.87 18.29 -58.06
CA ALA A 152 30.05 19.37 -59.04
C ALA A 152 31.48 19.42 -59.61
N GLU A 153 32.50 19.28 -58.77
CA GLU A 153 33.90 19.20 -59.20
C GLU A 153 34.15 17.96 -60.07
N ALA A 154 33.60 16.81 -59.71
CA ALA A 154 33.69 15.58 -60.51
C ALA A 154 32.99 15.71 -61.87
N GLU A 155 31.85 16.42 -61.94
CA GLU A 155 31.16 16.71 -63.19
C GLU A 155 31.97 17.66 -64.09
N GLU A 156 32.58 18.69 -63.51
CA GLU A 156 33.45 19.62 -64.22
C GLU A 156 34.70 18.89 -64.78
N GLU A 157 35.32 18.02 -64.00
CA GLU A 157 36.46 17.23 -64.45
C GLU A 157 36.08 16.29 -65.60
N LYS A 158 34.91 15.63 -65.52
CA LYS A 158 34.37 14.82 -66.62
C LYS A 158 34.15 15.65 -67.88
N LYS A 159 33.62 16.88 -67.77
CA LYS A 159 33.47 17.82 -68.91
C LYS A 159 34.84 18.19 -69.50
N ARG A 160 35.85 18.48 -68.67
CA ARG A 160 37.23 18.79 -69.10
C ARG A 160 37.86 17.62 -69.86
N ARG A 161 37.76 16.39 -69.32
CA ARG A 161 38.24 15.16 -69.98
C ARG A 161 37.55 14.92 -71.33
N ARG A 162 36.24 15.15 -71.42
CA ARG A 162 35.48 15.05 -72.69
C ARG A 162 35.96 16.06 -73.73
N ARG A 163 36.21 17.31 -73.34
CA ARG A 163 36.77 18.36 -74.23
C ARG A 163 38.15 17.95 -74.76
N GLN A 164 39.06 17.52 -73.89
CA GLN A 164 40.39 17.05 -74.28
C GLN A 164 40.34 15.84 -75.24
N ARG A 165 39.44 14.88 -75.01
CA ARG A 165 39.24 13.74 -75.92
C ARG A 165 38.78 14.18 -77.30
N ARG A 166 37.81 15.10 -77.38
CA ARG A 166 37.32 15.65 -78.66
C ARG A 166 38.45 16.36 -79.42
N GLU A 167 39.29 17.12 -78.73
CA GLU A 167 40.42 17.80 -79.35
C GLU A 167 41.47 16.81 -79.87
N ARG A 168 41.84 15.80 -79.07
CA ARG A 168 42.73 14.71 -79.53
C ARG A 168 42.18 13.98 -80.75
N GLN A 169 40.86 13.71 -80.78
CA GLN A 169 40.21 13.10 -81.94
C GLN A 169 40.26 13.99 -83.17
N LYS A 170 40.03 15.30 -83.03
CA LYS A 170 40.18 16.27 -84.15
C LYS A 170 41.60 16.22 -84.71
N ARG A 171 42.64 16.31 -83.86
CA ARG A 171 44.05 16.20 -84.28
C ARG A 171 44.35 14.90 -85.03
N LYS A 172 43.84 13.76 -84.55
CA LYS A 172 44.00 12.47 -85.24
C LYS A 172 43.33 12.43 -86.62
N ARG A 173 42.19 13.09 -86.82
CA ARG A 173 41.51 13.13 -88.12
C ARG A 173 42.29 13.92 -89.17
N HIS A 174 43.06 14.93 -88.77
CA HIS A 174 43.90 15.69 -89.70
C HIS A 174 45.16 14.95 -90.18
N HIS A 175 45.52 13.81 -89.56
CA HIS A 175 46.68 12.99 -89.96
C HIS A 175 46.33 11.70 -90.71
N ILE A 176 45.06 11.45 -91.04
CA ILE A 176 44.65 10.27 -91.81
C ILE A 176 44.47 10.67 -93.27
N SER A 177 45.33 10.16 -94.17
CA SER A 177 45.21 10.43 -95.60
C SER A 177 43.88 9.87 -96.15
N PRO A 178 43.28 10.53 -97.18
CA PRO A 178 41.95 10.17 -97.70
C PRO A 178 41.83 8.73 -98.22
N SER A 179 42.93 8.02 -98.49
CA SER A 179 42.92 6.71 -99.17
C SER A 179 42.51 5.50 -98.29
N SER A 180 42.30 5.67 -96.98
CA SER A 180 42.02 4.57 -96.04
C SER A 180 40.55 4.43 -95.59
N LEU A 181 39.64 5.28 -96.09
CA LEU A 181 38.23 5.34 -95.66
C LEU A 181 37.32 4.28 -96.32
N SER A 182 37.77 3.60 -97.37
CA SER A 182 36.96 2.63 -98.14
C SER A 182 36.73 1.27 -97.44
N ARG A 183 37.63 0.81 -96.54
CA ARG A 183 37.54 -0.55 -95.96
C ARG A 183 36.72 -0.71 -94.67
N ARG A 184 36.23 0.37 -94.05
CA ARG A 184 35.74 0.33 -92.65
C ARG A 184 34.21 0.39 -92.48
N VAL A 185 33.43 0.26 -93.56
CA VAL A 185 31.96 0.27 -93.53
C VAL A 185 31.37 -1.13 -93.33
N SER A 186 32.11 -2.21 -93.64
CA SER A 186 31.61 -3.60 -93.61
C SER A 186 31.53 -4.25 -92.21
N ALA A 187 32.30 -3.80 -91.22
CA ALA A 187 32.40 -4.48 -89.92
C ALA A 187 31.38 -4.04 -88.85
N ARG A 188 30.65 -2.93 -89.08
CA ARG A 188 29.81 -2.30 -88.04
C ARG A 188 28.40 -2.89 -87.93
N THR A 189 27.93 -3.62 -88.94
CA THR A 189 26.61 -4.25 -88.97
C THR A 189 26.58 -5.63 -88.29
N ARG A 190 27.73 -6.25 -87.97
CA ARG A 190 27.78 -7.59 -87.36
C ARG A 190 27.75 -7.62 -85.83
N LYS A 191 28.05 -6.50 -85.15
CA LYS A 191 28.19 -6.45 -83.68
C LYS A 191 26.96 -5.95 -82.92
N ARG A 192 25.86 -5.62 -83.62
CA ARG A 192 24.62 -5.11 -83.02
C ARG A 192 23.59 -6.22 -82.69
N ARG A 193 23.93 -7.49 -82.96
CA ARG A 193 23.05 -8.66 -82.75
C ARG A 193 23.45 -9.57 -81.57
N GLN A 194 24.36 -9.14 -80.68
CA GLN A 194 24.79 -9.95 -79.51
C GLN A 194 24.63 -9.23 -78.16
N LEU A 195 23.70 -8.28 -78.06
CA LEU A 195 23.35 -7.63 -76.79
C LEU A 195 21.85 -7.80 -76.52
N GLU A 196 21.38 -9.03 -76.67
CA GLU A 196 20.14 -9.51 -76.07
C GLU A 196 20.49 -10.81 -75.35
N ILE A 197 20.57 -10.71 -74.03
CA ILE A 197 20.21 -11.66 -72.97
C ILE A 197 20.77 -11.00 -71.71
N TYR A 198 19.95 -10.13 -71.13
CA TYR A 198 20.14 -9.60 -69.79
C TYR A 198 19.64 -10.70 -68.85
N THR A 199 20.54 -11.46 -68.24
CA THR A 199 20.15 -12.49 -67.27
C THR A 199 19.66 -11.84 -65.97
N PRO A 200 18.58 -12.33 -65.32
CA PRO A 200 18.02 -11.76 -64.09
C PRO A 200 18.89 -11.93 -62.82
N GLU A 201 20.15 -12.33 -62.94
CA GLU A 201 20.98 -12.73 -61.79
C GLU A 201 21.72 -11.58 -61.09
N ASP A 202 21.66 -10.36 -61.63
CA ASP A 202 22.25 -9.16 -61.01
C ASP A 202 21.45 -8.61 -59.80
N TYR A 203 20.40 -9.32 -59.36
CA TYR A 203 19.71 -9.05 -58.09
C TYR A 203 20.36 -9.70 -56.86
N ARG A 204 21.58 -10.27 -56.98
CA ARG A 204 22.30 -10.76 -55.80
C ARG A 204 23.16 -9.65 -55.20
N TYR A 205 22.87 -9.35 -53.94
CA TYR A 205 23.57 -8.43 -53.03
C TYR A 205 23.14 -6.96 -53.07
N TYR A 206 21.93 -6.70 -52.57
CA TYR A 206 21.87 -5.68 -51.51
C TYR A 206 22.76 -6.17 -50.36
N LYS A 207 24.01 -5.71 -50.32
CA LYS A 207 24.80 -5.73 -49.09
C LYS A 207 23.96 -4.98 -48.06
N ALA A 208 23.32 -5.71 -47.16
CA ALA A 208 22.64 -5.13 -46.02
C ALA A 208 23.61 -4.12 -45.38
N PRO A 209 23.20 -2.86 -45.17
CA PRO A 209 24.02 -1.89 -44.48
C PRO A 209 24.48 -2.54 -43.17
N LYS A 210 25.81 -2.50 -42.93
CA LYS A 210 26.44 -3.10 -41.75
C LYS A 210 25.61 -2.72 -40.52
N VAL A 211 25.06 -3.74 -39.88
CA VAL A 211 24.08 -3.66 -38.79
C VAL A 211 24.71 -3.13 -37.48
N ASP A 212 25.91 -2.56 -37.55
CA ASP A 212 26.65 -1.99 -36.43
C ASP A 212 25.94 -0.77 -35.82
N ILE A 213 25.03 -0.13 -36.55
CA ILE A 213 24.29 1.05 -36.07
C ILE A 213 23.19 0.69 -35.05
N LEU A 214 22.77 -0.58 -34.98
CA LEU A 214 21.75 -1.02 -34.01
C LEU A 214 22.34 -1.59 -32.70
N ARG A 215 23.66 -1.76 -32.59
CA ARG A 215 24.29 -2.36 -31.39
C ARG A 215 24.31 -1.47 -30.15
N ARG A 216 24.04 -0.17 -30.29
CA ARG A 216 23.94 0.75 -29.15
C ARG A 216 22.50 1.21 -28.94
N TYR A 217 21.70 0.40 -28.26
CA TYR A 217 20.52 0.93 -27.57
C TYR A 217 20.51 0.57 -26.08
N MET A 218 20.45 1.64 -25.29
CA MET A 218 20.04 1.77 -23.88
C MET A 218 20.81 1.08 -22.73
N LYS A 219 21.67 0.07 -22.92
CA LYS A 219 22.32 -0.61 -21.78
C LYS A 219 23.85 -0.77 -21.85
N GLY A 220 24.52 -0.14 -22.82
CA GLY A 220 25.99 -0.15 -22.92
C GLY A 220 26.64 -1.53 -23.12
N ARG A 221 25.85 -2.55 -23.49
CA ARG A 221 26.31 -3.91 -23.76
C ARG A 221 25.92 -4.30 -25.18
N ASP A 222 26.80 -5.04 -25.85
CA ASP A 222 26.51 -5.63 -27.15
C ASP A 222 25.36 -6.64 -27.03
N ILE A 223 24.42 -6.60 -27.97
CA ILE A 223 23.37 -7.61 -28.08
C ILE A 223 24.01 -8.86 -28.68
N ASP A 224 24.02 -9.96 -27.91
CA ASP A 224 24.40 -11.27 -28.45
C ASP A 224 23.27 -11.80 -29.32
N THR A 225 23.48 -11.73 -30.64
CA THR A 225 22.55 -12.22 -31.66
C THR A 225 22.80 -13.68 -32.05
N ALA A 226 23.78 -14.37 -31.45
CA ALA A 226 24.18 -15.72 -31.87
C ALA A 226 23.04 -16.75 -31.80
N ASN A 227 22.13 -16.58 -30.83
CA ASN A 227 20.97 -17.45 -30.62
C ASN A 227 19.65 -16.86 -31.12
N TRP A 228 19.68 -15.72 -31.81
CA TRP A 228 18.46 -15.10 -32.33
C TRP A 228 18.07 -15.80 -33.62
N SER A 229 16.83 -16.28 -33.69
CA SER A 229 16.28 -16.88 -34.90
C SER A 229 15.05 -16.09 -35.33
N LEU A 230 14.99 -15.78 -36.62
CA LEU A 230 13.80 -15.20 -37.23
C LEU A 230 12.86 -16.36 -37.57
N ARG A 231 11.70 -16.40 -36.92
CA ARG A 231 10.68 -17.42 -37.16
C ARG A 231 9.50 -16.81 -37.88
N TYR A 232 9.12 -17.42 -38.99
CA TYR A 232 7.87 -17.18 -39.69
C TYR A 232 6.98 -18.41 -39.45
N PRO A 233 6.06 -18.38 -38.48
CA PRO A 233 5.06 -19.43 -38.33
C PRO A 233 4.21 -19.54 -39.59
N ASP A 234 4.43 -20.60 -40.37
CA ASP A 234 3.55 -20.97 -41.47
C ASP A 234 2.42 -21.91 -40.97
N PRO A 235 1.17 -21.75 -41.45
CA PRO A 235 0.66 -20.65 -42.29
C PRO A 235 0.15 -19.45 -41.46
N TYR A 236 0.44 -18.23 -41.91
CA TYR A 236 -0.22 -17.01 -41.43
C TYR A 236 -1.61 -16.85 -42.07
N PRO A 237 -2.67 -16.61 -41.29
CA PRO A 237 -3.97 -16.19 -41.80
C PRO A 237 -3.83 -14.96 -42.70
N GLN A 238 -4.16 -15.09 -43.98
CA GLN A 238 -4.15 -13.97 -44.92
C GLN A 238 -5.46 -13.20 -44.81
N GLN A 239 -5.36 -11.87 -44.76
CA GLN A 239 -6.53 -11.00 -44.83
C GLN A 239 -7.06 -10.93 -46.27
N GLY A 240 -8.37 -11.00 -46.44
CA GLY A 240 -9.03 -10.85 -47.74
C GLY A 240 -9.35 -9.40 -48.11
N SER A 241 -9.56 -8.54 -47.11
CA SER A 241 -9.76 -7.08 -47.29
C SER A 241 -8.77 -6.29 -46.43
N GLY A 242 -8.37 -5.11 -46.92
CA GLY A 242 -7.52 -4.18 -46.19
C GLY A 242 -8.19 -3.56 -44.96
N ASP A 243 -9.51 -3.57 -44.89
CA ASP A 243 -10.28 -3.00 -43.76
C ASP A 243 -10.04 -3.75 -42.46
N TYR A 244 -9.67 -5.04 -42.56
CA TYR A 244 -9.42 -5.90 -41.40
C TYR A 244 -7.97 -5.86 -40.90
N CYS A 245 -7.09 -5.05 -41.50
CA CYS A 245 -5.67 -5.04 -41.14
C CYS A 245 -5.41 -4.74 -39.65
N ALA A 246 -6.18 -3.82 -39.08
CA ALA A 246 -6.11 -3.49 -37.66
C ALA A 246 -6.58 -4.65 -36.78
N ILE A 247 -7.67 -5.33 -37.16
CA ILE A 247 -8.25 -6.44 -36.39
C ILE A 247 -7.34 -7.67 -36.43
N PHE A 248 -6.79 -8.00 -37.61
CA PHE A 248 -5.76 -9.04 -37.74
C PHE A 248 -4.55 -8.74 -36.86
N THR A 249 -4.07 -7.49 -36.84
CA THR A 249 -2.94 -7.07 -35.99
C THR A 249 -3.25 -7.30 -34.50
N CYS A 250 -4.43 -6.90 -34.03
CA CYS A 250 -4.86 -7.13 -32.64
C CYS A 250 -4.94 -8.62 -32.31
N LYS A 251 -5.51 -9.44 -33.21
CA LYS A 251 -5.61 -10.90 -33.03
C LYS A 251 -4.25 -11.59 -33.03
N TYR A 252 -3.32 -11.16 -33.87
CA TYR A 252 -1.93 -11.61 -33.85
C TYR A 252 -1.28 -11.33 -32.50
N MET A 253 -1.40 -10.11 -31.98
CA MET A 253 -0.83 -9.73 -30.68
C MET A 253 -1.45 -10.53 -29.53
N GLU A 254 -2.78 -10.76 -29.55
CA GLU A 254 -3.47 -11.59 -28.56
C GLU A 254 -2.92 -13.03 -28.56
N CYS A 255 -2.72 -13.62 -29.74
CA CYS A 255 -2.19 -14.98 -29.88
C CYS A 255 -0.73 -15.08 -29.40
N LEU A 256 0.10 -14.09 -29.74
CA LEU A 256 1.50 -14.04 -29.29
C LEU A 256 1.59 -13.87 -27.77
N ALA A 257 0.76 -13.01 -27.18
CA ALA A 257 0.73 -12.79 -25.73
C ALA A 257 0.32 -14.05 -24.95
N ARG A 258 -0.61 -14.84 -25.51
CA ARG A 258 -1.05 -16.13 -24.94
C ARG A 258 -0.11 -17.31 -25.26
N ARG A 259 0.99 -17.06 -25.96
CA ARG A 259 2.02 -18.07 -26.32
C ARG A 259 1.45 -19.25 -27.11
N TYR A 260 0.57 -19.00 -28.07
CA TYR A 260 0.17 -20.05 -29.01
C TYR A 260 1.39 -20.51 -29.83
N THR A 261 1.78 -21.78 -29.68
CA THR A 261 2.95 -22.36 -30.36
C THR A 261 2.61 -23.10 -31.64
N GLN A 262 1.33 -23.41 -31.87
CA GLN A 262 0.84 -24.22 -32.99
C GLN A 262 0.28 -23.37 -34.15
N GLY A 263 0.57 -22.06 -34.17
CA GLY A 263 0.06 -21.13 -35.17
C GLY A 263 -1.06 -20.23 -34.64
N PHE A 264 -1.78 -19.59 -35.55
CA PHE A 264 -2.82 -18.63 -35.24
C PHE A 264 -4.20 -19.27 -35.45
N PRO A 265 -4.99 -19.50 -34.37
CA PRO A 265 -6.26 -20.21 -34.44
C PRO A 265 -7.40 -19.29 -34.87
N PHE A 266 -7.18 -18.50 -35.92
CA PHE A 266 -8.21 -17.64 -36.51
C PHE A 266 -8.05 -17.55 -38.02
N SER A 267 -9.15 -17.29 -38.72
CA SER A 267 -9.17 -17.03 -40.17
C SER A 267 -9.85 -15.70 -40.47
N GLN A 268 -9.98 -15.37 -41.76
CA GLN A 268 -10.76 -14.22 -42.22
C GLN A 268 -12.25 -14.35 -41.86
N ASP A 269 -12.78 -15.58 -41.72
CA ASP A 269 -14.19 -15.84 -41.43
C ASP A 269 -14.57 -15.51 -39.98
N ASP A 270 -13.58 -15.45 -39.09
CA ASP A 270 -13.78 -15.05 -37.69
C ASP A 270 -13.87 -13.52 -37.51
N MET A 271 -13.64 -12.75 -38.57
CA MET A 271 -13.75 -11.30 -38.52
C MET A 271 -15.22 -10.89 -38.58
N PRO A 272 -15.66 -9.92 -37.76
CA PRO A 272 -17.02 -9.42 -37.85
C PRO A 272 -17.26 -8.85 -39.24
N SER A 273 -18.35 -9.26 -39.88
CA SER A 273 -18.81 -8.67 -41.13
C SER A 273 -19.06 -7.17 -40.92
N VAL A 274 -18.27 -6.34 -41.57
CA VAL A 274 -18.52 -4.89 -41.68
C VAL A 274 -19.69 -4.64 -42.63
#